data_AF-A0A929TXC9-F1
#
_entry.id   AF-A0A929TXC9-F1
#
_cell.length_a   1.000
_cell.length_b   1.000
_cell.length_c   1.000
_cell.angle_alpha   90.00
_cell.angle_beta   90.00
_cell.angle_gamma   90.00
#
_symmetry.space_group_name_H-M   'P 1'
#
loop_
_entity.id
_entity.type
_entity.pdbx_description
1 polymer ?
#
loop_
_entity_poly.entity_id
_entity_poly.type
_entity_poly.pdbx_seq_one_letter_code
_entity_poly.pdbx_strand_id
1 'polypeptide(L)'
;RTGGFKDFINFLRLWYRDICIIKLTKKKENLIFIREESIIFRLSREYTLQKINSIIDLIDETEIRLNSNVSGDTVMELLFIGLRK
;
A
#
# COMPACT_ATOMS: atom_id res chain seq x y z
N ARG A 1 3.41 -21.53 -4.67
CA ARG A 1 3.18 -20.79 -3.39
C ARG A 1 3.39 -19.26 -3.52
N THR A 2 3.50 -18.71 -4.75
CA THR A 2 3.76 -17.29 -5.02
C THR A 2 2.51 -16.39 -5.06
N GLY A 3 1.30 -16.96 -5.12
CA GLY A 3 0.05 -16.19 -5.16
C GLY A 3 -0.14 -15.28 -3.93
N GLY A 4 0.11 -15.79 -2.72
CA GLY A 4 -0.12 -15.04 -1.49
C GLY A 4 0.68 -13.74 -1.37
N PHE A 5 1.92 -13.69 -1.88
CA PHE A 5 2.70 -12.45 -1.88
C PHE A 5 2.13 -11.43 -2.85
N LYS A 6 1.73 -11.85 -4.05
CA LYS A 6 1.10 -10.96 -5.03
C LYS A 6 -0.23 -10.40 -4.52
N ASP A 7 -1.05 -11.25 -3.90
CA ASP A 7 -2.34 -10.82 -3.32
C ASP A 7 -2.13 -9.80 -2.20
N PHE A 8 -1.11 -10.00 -1.36
CA PHE A 8 -0.77 -9.04 -0.30
C PHE A 8 -0.27 -7.70 -0.85
N ILE A 9 0.59 -7.70 -1.87
CA ILE A 9 1.05 -6.47 -2.55
C ILE A 9 -0.13 -5.72 -3.18
N ASN A 10 -1.02 -6.44 -3.86
CA ASN A 10 -2.25 -5.85 -4.42
C ASN A 10 -3.13 -5.24 -3.33
N PHE A 11 -3.31 -5.93 -2.20
CA PHE A 11 -4.02 -5.39 -1.06
C PHE A 11 -3.40 -4.07 -0.58
N LEU A 12 -2.07 -4.03 -0.37
CA LEU A 12 -1.39 -2.80 0.05
C LEU A 12 -1.57 -1.66 -0.96
N ARG A 13 -1.42 -1.94 -2.25
CA ARG A 13 -1.61 -0.95 -3.32
C ARG A 13 -2.99 -0.32 -3.25
N LEU A 14 -4.04 -1.13 -3.15
CA LEU A 14 -5.42 -0.65 -3.06
C LEU A 14 -5.68 0.09 -1.74
N TRP A 15 -5.08 -0.36 -0.64
CA TRP A 15 -5.22 0.26 0.67
C TRP A 15 -4.66 1.69 0.68
N TYR A 16 -3.43 1.88 0.20
CA TYR A 16 -2.80 3.20 0.14
C TYR A 16 -3.42 4.10 -0.93
N ARG A 17 -3.99 3.53 -1.99
CA ARG A 17 -4.84 4.26 -2.94
C ARG A 17 -6.05 4.90 -2.24
N ASP A 18 -6.76 4.15 -1.41
CA ASP A 18 -7.95 4.68 -0.70
C ASP A 18 -7.58 5.81 0.26
N ILE A 19 -6.47 5.65 0.98
CA ILE A 19 -5.94 6.71 1.84
C ILE A 19 -5.62 7.97 1.01
N CYS A 20 -5.02 7.79 -0.18
CA CYS A 20 -4.72 8.89 -1.10
C CYS A 20 -6.00 9.57 -1.62
N ILE A 21 -7.00 8.79 -2.06
CA ILE A 21 -8.29 9.30 -2.56
C ILE A 21 -8.97 10.15 -1.49
N ILE A 22 -9.07 9.66 -0.24
CA ILE A 22 -9.66 10.44 0.85
C ILE A 22 -8.83 11.69 1.13
N LYS A 23 -7.50 11.60 1.14
CA LYS A 23 -6.66 12.76 1.41
C LYS A 23 -6.84 13.88 0.38
N LEU A 24 -7.01 13.54 -0.89
CA LEU A 24 -7.15 14.49 -1.99
C LEU A 24 -8.59 15.00 -2.15
N THR A 25 -9.58 14.13 -2.04
CA THR A 25 -10.97 14.44 -2.43
C THR A 25 -11.89 14.65 -1.24
N LYS A 26 -11.58 14.04 -0.09
CA LYS A 26 -12.46 13.92 1.09
C LYS A 26 -13.81 13.24 0.78
N LYS A 27 -13.91 12.51 -0.34
CA LYS A 27 -15.12 11.83 -0.79
C LYS A 27 -14.94 10.33 -0.77
N LYS A 28 -15.97 9.62 -0.33
CA LYS A 28 -15.95 8.17 -0.13
C LYS A 28 -16.50 7.35 -1.29
N GLU A 29 -17.09 8.02 -2.27
CA GLU A 29 -17.83 7.37 -3.37
C GLU A 29 -17.00 6.36 -4.16
N ASN A 30 -15.66 6.48 -4.12
CA ASN A 30 -14.73 5.67 -4.90
C ASN A 30 -13.85 4.72 -4.03
N LEU A 31 -14.13 4.58 -2.74
CA LEU A 31 -13.35 3.65 -1.90
C LEU A 31 -13.62 2.19 -2.28
N ILE A 32 -12.57 1.38 -2.26
CA ILE A 32 -12.68 -0.07 -2.35
C ILE A 32 -13.02 -0.62 -0.96
N PHE A 33 -12.35 -0.10 0.07
CA PHE A 33 -12.47 -0.54 1.45
C PHE A 33 -13.47 0.34 2.22
N ILE A 34 -14.72 0.35 1.73
CA ILE A 34 -15.79 1.21 2.28
C ILE A 34 -16.08 0.88 3.75
N ARG A 35 -15.95 -0.40 4.15
CA ARG A 35 -16.19 -0.83 5.54
C ARG A 35 -15.14 -0.30 6.51
N GLU A 36 -13.96 0.05 6.01
CA GLU A 36 -12.82 0.55 6.76
C GLU A 36 -12.66 2.08 6.64
N GLU A 37 -13.67 2.78 6.12
CA GLU A 37 -13.66 4.23 5.87
C GLU A 37 -13.12 5.03 7.06
N SER A 38 -13.55 4.71 8.28
CA SER A 38 -13.12 5.44 9.48
C SER A 38 -11.61 5.36 9.71
N ILE A 39 -10.99 4.21 9.44
CA ILE A 39 -9.54 4.02 9.59
C ILE A 39 -8.81 4.74 8.46
N ILE A 40 -9.31 4.61 7.22
CA ILE A 40 -8.74 5.28 6.05
C ILE A 40 -8.78 6.80 6.22
N PHE A 41 -9.89 7.34 6.73
CA PHE A 41 -10.01 8.76 7.03
C PHE A 41 -9.00 9.20 8.09
N ARG A 42 -8.85 8.44 9.18
CA ARG A 42 -7.81 8.73 10.19
C ARG A 42 -6.41 8.75 9.58
N LEU A 43 -6.03 7.71 8.84
CA LEU A 43 -4.71 7.61 8.21
C LEU A 43 -4.47 8.71 7.17
N SER A 44 -5.50 9.12 6.43
CA SER A 44 -5.41 10.22 5.45
C SER A 44 -5.10 11.57 6.11
N ARG A 45 -5.46 11.74 7.40
CA ARG A 45 -5.10 12.92 8.19
C ARG A 45 -3.69 12.81 8.76
N GLU A 46 -3.31 11.62 9.24
CA GLU A 46 -1.99 11.37 9.85
C GLU A 46 -0.84 11.38 8.84
N TYR A 47 -1.02 10.80 7.66
CA TYR A 47 0.05 10.68 6.66
C TYR A 47 0.07 11.84 5.69
N THR A 48 1.23 12.42 5.41
CA THR A 48 1.39 13.42 4.34
C THR A 48 1.22 12.77 2.96
N LEU A 49 0.89 13.56 1.93
CA LEU A 49 0.82 13.03 0.55
C LEU A 49 2.17 12.46 0.12
N GLN A 50 3.27 13.13 0.49
CA GLN A 50 4.62 12.63 0.25
C GLN A 50 4.85 11.26 0.88
N LYS A 51 4.42 11.05 2.14
CA LYS A 51 4.55 9.75 2.81
C LYS A 51 3.72 8.67 2.12
N ILE A 52 2.51 8.98 1.69
CA ILE A 52 1.65 8.04 0.96
C ILE A 52 2.31 7.66 -0.37
N ASN A 53 2.80 8.64 -1.13
CA ASN A 53 3.48 8.39 -2.41
C ASN A 53 4.75 7.55 -2.22
N SER A 54 5.59 7.84 -1.21
CA SER A 54 6.78 7.03 -0.97
C SER A 54 6.48 5.58 -0.62
N ILE A 55 5.32 5.32 0.01
CA ILE A 55 4.87 3.95 0.29
C ILE A 55 4.37 3.28 -0.99
N ILE A 56 3.65 3.99 -1.85
CA ILE A 56 3.22 3.48 -3.16
C ILE A 56 4.45 3.13 -4.02
N ASP A 57 5.46 4.00 -4.06
CA ASP A 57 6.71 3.74 -4.79
C ASP A 57 7.44 2.50 -4.25
N LEU A 58 7.48 2.32 -2.93
CA LEU A 58 8.03 1.12 -2.29
C LEU A 58 7.26 -0.15 -2.67
N ILE A 59 5.93 -0.08 -2.75
CA ILE A 59 5.07 -1.20 -3.17
C ILE A 59 5.35 -1.57 -4.64
N ASP A 60 5.48 -0.57 -5.52
CA ASP A 60 5.83 -0.77 -6.94
C ASP A 60 7.18 -1.47 -7.10
N GLU A 61 8.18 -0.99 -6.37
CA GLU A 61 9.53 -1.58 -6.38
C GLU A 61 9.52 -3.03 -5.85
N THR A 62 8.71 -3.29 -4.82
CA THR A 62 8.55 -4.63 -4.23
C THR A 62 7.89 -5.59 -5.22
N GLU A 63 6.89 -5.15 -5.98
CA GLU A 63 6.24 -5.97 -7.02
C GLU A 63 7.22 -6.35 -8.14
N ILE A 64 8.04 -5.41 -8.60
CA ILE A 64 9.08 -5.68 -9.62
C ILE A 64 10.07 -6.73 -9.11
N ARG A 65 10.50 -6.62 -7.84
CA ARG A 65 11.41 -7.58 -7.22
C ARG A 65 10.79 -8.97 -7.05
N LEU A 66 9.52 -9.07 -6.66
CA LEU A 66 8.81 -10.36 -6.55
C LEU A 66 8.66 -11.09 -7.89
N ASN A 67 8.61 -10.34 -8.99
CA ASN A 67 8.56 -10.91 -10.34
C ASN A 67 9.95 -11.22 -10.92
N SER A 68 11.02 -10.84 -10.23
CA SER A 68 12.40 -11.20 -10.58
C SER A 68 12.78 -12.56 -9.97
N ASN A 69 13.90 -13.18 -10.39
CA ASN A 69 14.41 -14.46 -9.85
C ASN A 69 14.92 -14.36 -8.38
N VAL A 70 14.35 -13.48 -7.56
CA VAL A 70 14.73 -13.20 -6.17
C VAL A 70 13.79 -13.97 -5.22
N SER A 71 14.29 -14.37 -4.05
CA SER A 71 13.48 -15.03 -3.02
C SER A 71 12.36 -14.12 -2.52
N GLY A 72 11.12 -14.60 -2.53
CA GLY A 72 9.96 -13.84 -2.06
C GLY A 72 10.07 -13.42 -0.59
N ASP A 73 10.60 -14.27 0.27
CA ASP A 73 10.74 -13.97 1.70
C ASP A 73 11.65 -12.74 1.95
N THR A 74 12.78 -12.67 1.25
CA THR A 74 13.70 -11.52 1.33
C THR A 74 13.05 -10.24 0.81
N VAL A 75 12.27 -10.33 -0.26
CA VAL A 75 11.55 -9.18 -0.81
C VAL A 75 10.52 -8.65 0.19
N MET A 76 9.82 -9.55 0.90
CA MET A 76 8.89 -9.17 1.95
C MET A 76 9.59 -8.54 3.16
N GLU A 77 10.73 -9.07 3.60
CA GLU A 77 11.55 -8.47 4.66
C GLU A 77 11.93 -7.02 4.34
N LEU A 78 12.39 -6.77 3.10
CA LEU A 78 12.74 -5.43 2.63
C LEU A 78 11.54 -4.48 2.62
N LEU A 79 10.38 -4.95 2.16
CA LEU A 79 9.12 -4.17 2.20
C LEU A 79 8.80 -3.75 3.64
N PHE A 80 8.81 -4.68 4.59
CA PHE A 80 8.46 -4.38 5.99
C PHE A 80 9.46 -3.42 6.64
N ILE A 81 10.76 -3.54 6.32
CA ILE A 81 11.77 -2.57 6.77
C ILE A 81 11.47 -1.18 6.19
N GLY A 82 11.07 -1.09 4.92
CA GLY A 82 10.70 0.16 4.27
C GLY A 82 9.46 0.81 4.87
N LEU A 83 8.41 0.03 5.15
CA LEU A 83 7.15 0.52 5.75
C LEU A 83 7.29 1.02 7.19
N ARG A 84 8.31 0.54 7.92
CA ARG A 84 8.58 0.96 9.30
C ARG A 84 9.24 2.35 9.39
N LYS A 85 9.90 2.80 8.33
CA LYS A 85 10.58 4.10 8.30
C LYS A 85 9.58 5.27 8.24
#